data_AF-U2TB72-F1
#
_entry.id   AF-U2TB72-F1
#
_cell.length_a   1.000
_cell.length_b   1.000
_cell.length_c   1.000
_cell.angle_alpha   90.00
_cell.angle_beta   90.00
_cell.angle_gamma   90.00
#
_symmetry.space_group_name_H-M   'P 1'
#
loop_
_entity.id
_entity.type
_entity.pdbx_description
1 polymer ?
#
loop_
_entity_poly.entity_id
_entity_poly.type
_entity_poly.pdbx_seq_one_letter_code
_entity_poly.pdbx_strand_id
1 'polypeptide(L)'
;MSGISFSKTCNWIKDPNIYVTKEIELIGRSRLTGNIYCDVERDFMTYYVGLDNLEVGLVYNIRERRELTYENIFKILIDFENDIAKLIPTNIPKKDEKKKPRYYTFRLYAYDATKKDTFMLFKYILDTNKIDGDWKTYYNNEIFSKTSEKMRKTLKDSGYNPTEDIVY
;
A
#
# COMPACT_ATOMS: atom_id res chain seq x y z
N MET A 1 1.29 28.51 10.96
CA MET A 1 0.46 27.28 10.91
C MET A 1 -0.22 27.25 9.54
N SER A 2 0.29 26.45 8.60
CA SER A 2 -0.37 26.25 7.31
C SER A 2 -1.19 24.96 7.41
N GLY A 3 -2.50 25.11 7.53
CA GLY A 3 -3.47 24.03 7.61
C GLY A 3 -3.51 23.23 6.32
N ILE A 4 -2.86 22.08 6.34
CA ILE A 4 -3.02 21.04 5.33
C ILE A 4 -4.32 20.31 5.69
N SER A 5 -5.37 20.50 4.89
CA SER A 5 -6.68 19.85 5.06
C SER A 5 -6.88 18.84 3.93
N PHE A 6 -6.93 17.55 4.24
CA PHE A 6 -7.30 16.51 3.28
C PHE A 6 -8.19 15.42 3.92
N SER A 7 -8.98 14.71 3.10
CA SER A 7 -9.82 13.53 3.35
C SER A 7 -10.91 13.53 4.46
N LYS A 8 -12.09 12.97 4.14
CA LYS A 8 -13.23 12.70 5.06
C LYS A 8 -13.24 11.26 5.63
N THR A 9 -12.27 10.40 5.27
CA THR A 9 -12.41 8.94 5.43
C THR A 9 -11.57 8.27 6.53
N CYS A 10 -10.38 8.75 6.88
CA CYS A 10 -9.56 8.24 8.01
C CYS A 10 -9.08 9.39 8.92
N ASN A 11 -8.71 9.11 10.17
CA ASN A 11 -8.05 10.11 11.02
C ASN A 11 -6.61 10.39 10.53
N TRP A 12 -6.13 11.61 10.75
CA TRP A 12 -4.76 12.01 10.46
C TRP A 12 -3.85 11.81 11.65
N ILE A 13 -2.58 11.48 11.39
CA ILE A 13 -1.52 11.64 12.37
C ILE A 13 -1.46 13.13 12.76
N LYS A 14 -1.62 13.44 14.05
CA LYS A 14 -1.68 14.83 14.54
C LYS A 14 -0.37 15.59 14.32
N ASP A 15 0.77 14.93 14.45
CA ASP A 15 2.11 15.53 14.33
C ASP A 15 3.03 14.66 13.45
N PRO A 16 2.80 14.61 12.13
CA PRO A 16 3.58 13.78 11.22
C PRO A 16 5.01 14.31 11.12
N ASN A 17 5.97 13.39 11.03
CA ASN A 17 7.34 13.77 10.67
C ASN A 17 7.42 14.16 9.18
N ILE A 18 8.56 14.68 8.76
CA ILE A 18 8.76 15.19 7.39
C ILE A 18 8.52 14.14 6.29
N TYR A 19 8.80 12.85 6.54
CA TYR A 19 8.58 11.79 5.56
C TYR A 19 7.10 11.47 5.41
N VAL A 20 6.38 11.37 6.52
CA VAL A 20 4.92 11.20 6.51
C VAL A 20 4.25 12.40 5.84
N THR A 21 4.65 13.63 6.18
CA THR A 21 4.12 14.84 5.53
C THR A 21 4.34 14.82 4.01
N LYS A 22 5.54 14.46 3.56
CA LYS A 22 5.86 14.35 2.12
C LYS A 22 5.01 13.29 1.43
N GLU A 23 4.81 12.13 2.05
CA GLU A 23 4.00 11.08 1.46
C GLU A 23 2.53 11.47 1.35
N ILE A 24 1.99 12.13 2.38
CA ILE A 24 0.64 12.72 2.34
C ILE A 24 0.50 13.71 1.18
N GLU A 25 1.50 14.58 0.96
CA GLU A 25 1.52 15.48 -0.18
C GLU A 25 1.52 14.73 -1.52
N LEU A 26 2.31 13.64 -1.63
CA LEU A 26 2.36 12.81 -2.83
C LEU A 26 1.04 12.09 -3.10
N ILE A 27 0.38 11.56 -2.07
CA ILE A 27 -0.97 10.97 -2.17
C ILE A 27 -1.96 12.00 -2.73
N GLY A 28 -1.94 13.22 -2.21
CA GLY A 28 -2.79 14.32 -2.70
C GLY A 28 -2.49 14.70 -4.16
N ARG A 29 -1.21 14.87 -4.52
CA ARG A 29 -0.77 15.21 -5.88
C ARG A 29 -1.09 14.12 -6.89
N SER A 30 -0.96 12.87 -6.49
CA SER A 30 -1.29 11.69 -7.31
C SER A 30 -2.80 11.42 -7.39
N ARG A 31 -3.63 12.22 -6.70
CA ARG A 31 -5.10 12.08 -6.61
C ARG A 31 -5.55 10.73 -6.03
N LEU A 32 -4.75 10.15 -5.13
CA LEU A 32 -5.00 8.84 -4.51
C LEU A 32 -5.74 8.94 -3.18
N THR A 33 -6.10 10.14 -2.71
CA THR A 33 -6.80 10.32 -1.42
C THR A 33 -8.10 9.50 -1.32
N GLY A 34 -8.82 9.30 -2.43
CA GLY A 34 -10.05 8.49 -2.45
C GLY A 34 -9.82 6.98 -2.51
N ASN A 35 -8.56 6.56 -2.67
CA ASN A 35 -8.13 5.18 -2.77
C ASN A 35 -7.38 4.75 -1.51
N ILE A 36 -7.32 5.55 -0.45
CA ILE A 36 -6.68 5.08 0.78
C ILE A 36 -7.60 4.09 1.50
N TYR A 37 -7.03 2.95 1.85
CA TYR A 37 -7.63 2.00 2.78
C TYR A 37 -7.41 2.50 4.22
N CYS A 38 -8.49 2.77 4.94
CA CYS A 38 -8.44 2.95 6.39
C CYS A 38 -8.62 1.58 7.04
N ASP A 39 -7.86 1.27 8.09
CA ASP A 39 -8.10 0.07 8.91
C ASP A 39 -9.50 0.07 9.54
N VAL A 40 -9.88 -1.06 10.16
CA VAL A 40 -11.18 -1.26 10.80
C VAL A 40 -11.51 -0.23 11.90
N GLU A 41 -10.49 0.36 12.53
CA GLU A 41 -10.66 1.42 13.54
C GLU A 41 -10.82 2.82 12.91
N ARG A 42 -10.61 2.92 11.59
CA ARG A 42 -10.57 4.16 10.78
C ARG A 42 -9.47 5.11 11.23
N ASP A 43 -8.42 4.56 11.82
CA ASP A 43 -7.51 5.32 12.64
C ASP A 43 -6.43 5.99 11.80
N PHE A 44 -5.82 5.35 10.80
CA PHE A 44 -4.77 6.04 10.01
C PHE A 44 -4.70 5.69 8.53
N MET A 45 -4.49 6.74 7.72
CA MET A 45 -4.32 6.72 6.25
C MET A 45 -2.91 6.25 5.80
N THR A 46 -1.93 6.60 6.63
CA THR A 46 -0.51 6.25 6.55
C THR A 46 -0.05 6.16 7.99
N TYR A 47 0.64 5.09 8.40
CA TYR A 47 1.14 5.03 9.79
C TYR A 47 2.48 4.33 9.93
N TYR A 48 3.19 4.73 10.99
CA TYR A 48 4.43 4.10 11.39
C TYR A 48 4.14 2.81 12.14
N VAL A 49 4.54 1.65 11.61
CA VAL A 49 4.47 0.36 12.32
C VAL A 49 5.76 0.14 13.13
N GLY A 50 6.15 1.15 13.92
CA GLY A 50 7.44 1.23 14.63
C GLY A 50 8.31 2.39 14.17
N LEU A 51 9.55 2.50 14.68
CA LEU A 51 10.42 3.67 14.42
C LEU A 51 10.93 3.78 12.96
N ASP A 52 10.95 2.67 12.22
CA ASP A 52 11.66 2.57 10.93
C ASP A 52 10.79 2.16 9.73
N ASN A 53 9.49 1.91 9.91
CA ASN A 53 8.61 1.42 8.84
C ASN A 53 7.42 2.36 8.66
N LEU A 54 7.24 2.87 7.45
CA LEU A 54 6.11 3.70 7.07
C LEU A 54 5.22 2.91 6.09
N GLU A 55 3.91 2.87 6.37
CA GLU A 55 2.98 2.00 5.68
C GLU A 55 1.78 2.75 5.08
N VAL A 56 1.37 2.38 3.86
CA VAL A 56 0.20 2.89 3.15
C VAL A 56 -0.63 1.74 2.55
N GLY A 57 -1.93 1.74 2.83
CA GLY A 57 -2.90 0.86 2.17
C GLY A 57 -3.62 1.57 1.03
N LEU A 58 -3.63 0.98 -0.17
CA LEU A 58 -4.41 1.46 -1.30
C LEU A 58 -5.50 0.46 -1.65
N VAL A 59 -6.74 0.94 -1.78
CA VAL A 59 -7.91 0.15 -2.11
C VAL A 59 -8.43 0.45 -3.51
N TYR A 60 -8.75 -0.62 -4.22
CA TYR A 60 -9.22 -0.61 -5.61
C TYR A 60 -10.56 -1.31 -5.74
N ASN A 61 -11.21 -1.13 -6.89
CA ASN A 61 -12.47 -1.77 -7.27
C ASN A 61 -13.70 -1.43 -6.38
N ILE A 62 -13.59 -0.45 -5.47
CA ILE A 62 -14.72 0.00 -4.63
C ILE A 62 -15.85 0.62 -5.48
N ARG A 63 -15.48 1.36 -6.54
CA ARG A 63 -16.44 2.07 -7.40
C ARG A 63 -17.02 1.16 -8.46
N GLU A 64 -16.16 0.40 -9.13
CA GLU A 64 -16.52 -0.47 -10.24
C GLU A 64 -17.27 -1.72 -9.74
N ARG A 65 -17.00 -2.16 -8.50
CA ARG A 65 -17.61 -3.33 -7.85
C ARG A 65 -17.63 -4.55 -8.77
N ARG A 66 -16.51 -4.81 -9.44
CA ARG A 66 -16.36 -5.99 -10.30
C ARG A 66 -16.04 -7.21 -9.46
N GLU A 67 -16.30 -8.39 -10.00
CA GLU A 67 -15.77 -9.64 -9.46
C GLU A 67 -14.24 -9.68 -9.60
N LEU A 68 -13.55 -10.18 -8.57
CA LEU A 68 -12.09 -10.34 -8.57
C LEU A 68 -11.66 -11.59 -9.34
N THR A 69 -11.83 -11.57 -10.66
CA THR A 69 -11.22 -12.56 -11.55
C THR A 69 -9.71 -12.35 -11.63
N TYR A 70 -8.95 -13.39 -12.03
CA TYR A 70 -7.50 -13.27 -12.18
C TYR A 70 -7.09 -12.13 -13.12
N GLU A 71 -7.79 -11.96 -14.24
CA GLU A 71 -7.53 -10.87 -15.18
C GLU A 71 -7.72 -9.49 -14.53
N ASN A 72 -8.78 -9.32 -13.74
CA ASN A 72 -9.03 -8.07 -13.03
C ASN A 72 -7.99 -7.82 -11.94
N ILE A 73 -7.59 -8.85 -11.20
CA ILE A 73 -6.56 -8.75 -10.16
C ILE A 73 -5.24 -8.26 -10.76
N PHE A 74 -4.79 -8.81 -11.90
CA PHE A 74 -3.53 -8.37 -12.52
C PHE A 74 -3.60 -6.94 -13.09
N LYS A 75 -4.75 -6.51 -13.60
CA LYS A 75 -4.95 -5.10 -14.00
C LYS A 75 -4.82 -4.17 -12.80
N ILE A 76 -5.49 -4.50 -11.69
CA ILE A 76 -5.41 -3.75 -10.44
C ILE A 76 -3.96 -3.72 -9.92
N LEU A 77 -3.23 -4.84 -10.04
CA LEU A 77 -1.83 -4.93 -9.62
C LEU A 77 -0.93 -3.96 -10.40
N ILE A 78 -1.10 -3.88 -11.71
CA ILE A 78 -0.35 -2.94 -12.57
C ILE A 78 -0.66 -1.48 -12.16
N ASP A 79 -1.93 -1.17 -11.93
CA ASP A 79 -2.34 0.17 -11.49
C ASP A 79 -1.71 0.51 -10.13
N PHE A 80 -1.71 -0.45 -9.21
CA PHE A 80 -1.09 -0.33 -7.90
C PHE A 80 0.42 -0.08 -7.97
N GLU A 81 1.16 -0.87 -8.76
CA GLU A 81 2.60 -0.69 -8.93
C GLU A 81 2.94 0.71 -9.48
N ASN A 82 2.17 1.19 -10.46
CA ASN A 82 2.31 2.53 -11.01
C ASN A 82 2.01 3.62 -9.97
N ASP A 83 1.06 3.38 -9.07
CA ASP A 83 0.69 4.35 -8.04
C ASP A 83 1.71 4.42 -6.92
N ILE A 84 2.19 3.29 -6.39
CA ILE A 84 3.18 3.28 -5.30
C ILE A 84 4.53 3.87 -5.73
N ALA A 85 4.90 3.73 -7.01
CA ALA A 85 6.09 4.37 -7.56
C ALA A 85 6.05 5.92 -7.43
N LYS A 86 4.85 6.51 -7.40
CA LYS A 86 4.65 7.97 -7.22
C LYS A 86 4.67 8.39 -5.75
N LEU A 87 4.53 7.44 -4.82
CA LEU A 87 4.41 7.71 -3.39
C LEU A 87 5.74 7.72 -2.65
N ILE A 88 6.83 7.28 -3.28
CA ILE A 88 8.15 7.27 -2.67
C ILE A 88 8.74 8.69 -2.63
N PRO A 89 8.98 9.28 -1.45
CA PRO A 89 9.49 10.64 -1.35
C PRO A 89 10.90 10.79 -1.92
N THR A 90 11.06 11.71 -2.87
CA THR A 90 12.35 12.12 -3.42
C THR A 90 12.73 13.53 -2.94
N ASN A 91 13.99 13.93 -3.13
CA ASN A 91 14.51 15.27 -2.83
C ASN A 91 14.25 15.69 -1.37
N ILE A 92 14.65 14.83 -0.42
CA ILE A 92 14.58 15.14 1.01
C ILE A 92 15.85 15.89 1.43
N PRO A 93 15.76 16.99 2.21
CA PRO A 93 16.93 17.70 2.70
C PRO A 93 17.86 16.80 3.52
N LYS A 94 19.18 16.92 3.36
CA LYS A 94 20.19 16.11 4.08
C LYS A 94 20.01 16.10 5.61
N LYS A 95 19.58 17.23 6.19
CA LYS A 95 19.31 17.36 7.63
C LYS A 95 18.24 16.39 8.15
N ASP A 96 17.36 15.94 7.26
CA ASP A 96 16.24 15.07 7.55
C ASP A 96 16.53 13.60 7.22
N GLU A 97 17.64 13.27 6.55
CA GLU A 97 18.00 11.88 6.17
C GLU A 97 18.06 10.92 7.37
N LYS A 98 18.44 11.42 8.56
CA LYS A 98 18.45 10.62 9.79
C LYS A 98 17.07 10.14 10.22
N LYS A 99 16.00 10.73 9.69
CA LYS A 99 14.60 10.36 9.96
C LYS A 99 14.01 9.50 8.84
N LYS A 100 14.80 9.11 7.84
CA LYS A 100 14.35 8.30 6.71
C LYS A 100 13.83 6.96 7.24
N PRO A 101 12.57 6.58 6.95
CA PRO A 101 12.14 5.23 7.26
C PRO A 101 12.99 4.24 6.47
N ARG A 102 13.45 3.19 7.16
CA ARG A 102 14.17 2.10 6.52
C ARG A 102 13.28 1.38 5.52
N TYR A 103 12.01 1.18 5.88
CA TYR A 103 11.05 0.44 5.09
C TYR A 103 9.86 1.32 4.68
N TYR A 104 9.51 1.26 3.40
CA TYR A 104 8.19 1.68 2.92
C TYR A 104 7.37 0.42 2.63
N THR A 105 6.24 0.28 3.29
CA THR A 105 5.32 -0.83 3.09
C THR A 105 4.07 -0.34 2.36
N PHE A 106 3.72 -0.99 1.26
CA PHE A 106 2.49 -0.71 0.52
C PHE A 106 1.62 -1.96 0.48
N ARG A 107 0.33 -1.80 0.75
CA ARG A 107 -0.65 -2.90 0.71
C ARG A 107 -1.73 -2.61 -0.33
N LEU A 108 -1.99 -3.60 -1.18
CA LEU A 108 -3.05 -3.57 -2.17
C LEU A 108 -4.27 -4.26 -1.59
N TYR A 109 -5.33 -3.49 -1.39
CA TYR A 109 -6.66 -3.95 -1.04
C TYR A 109 -7.58 -3.89 -2.25
N ALA A 110 -8.48 -4.85 -2.39
CA ALA A 110 -9.48 -4.83 -3.45
C ALA A 110 -10.85 -5.27 -2.92
N TYR A 111 -11.88 -4.52 -3.29
CA TYR A 111 -13.26 -4.91 -3.02
C TYR A 111 -13.66 -6.08 -3.94
N ASP A 112 -14.26 -7.12 -3.37
CA ASP A 112 -14.86 -8.25 -4.10
C ASP A 112 -16.38 -8.15 -4.04
N ALA A 113 -17.02 -7.97 -5.19
CA ALA A 113 -18.47 -7.86 -5.29
C ALA A 113 -19.22 -9.14 -4.93
N THR A 114 -18.62 -10.31 -5.14
CA THR A 114 -19.20 -11.62 -4.82
C THR A 114 -19.23 -11.84 -3.31
N LYS A 115 -18.18 -11.42 -2.61
CA LYS A 115 -18.09 -11.51 -1.14
C LYS A 115 -18.68 -10.30 -0.42
N LYS A 116 -18.88 -9.18 -1.14
CA LYS A 116 -19.31 -7.89 -0.62
C LYS A 116 -18.37 -7.35 0.48
N ASP A 117 -17.08 -7.60 0.30
CA ASP A 117 -16.06 -7.26 1.29
C ASP A 117 -14.74 -6.89 0.61
N THR A 118 -13.82 -6.29 1.36
CA THR A 118 -12.51 -5.86 0.87
C THR A 118 -11.41 -6.75 1.44
N PHE A 119 -10.46 -7.14 0.58
CA PHE A 119 -9.38 -8.04 0.97
C PHE A 119 -8.01 -7.49 0.60
N MET A 120 -7.03 -7.68 1.45
CA MET A 120 -5.62 -7.47 1.10
C MET A 120 -5.18 -8.57 0.15
N LEU A 121 -4.73 -8.22 -1.06
CA LEU A 121 -4.24 -9.17 -2.06
C LEU A 121 -2.71 -9.25 -2.08
N PHE A 122 -2.04 -8.10 -2.04
CA PHE A 122 -0.59 -8.00 -2.17
C PHE A 122 0.03 -7.02 -1.17
N LYS A 123 1.28 -7.28 -0.82
CA LYS A 123 2.11 -6.42 0.04
C LYS A 123 3.48 -6.24 -0.59
N TYR A 124 3.96 -5.00 -0.62
CA TYR A 124 5.25 -4.62 -1.17
C TYR A 124 6.05 -3.92 -0.08
N ILE A 125 7.31 -4.29 0.11
CA ILE A 125 8.20 -3.66 1.06
C ILE A 125 9.44 -3.21 0.33
N LEU A 126 9.73 -1.91 0.37
CA LEU A 126 10.94 -1.30 -0.16
C LEU A 126 11.93 -1.05 0.98
N ASP A 127 13.11 -1.70 0.93
CA ASP A 127 14.24 -1.37 1.82
C ASP A 127 15.06 -0.21 1.22
N THR A 128 14.99 0.95 1.86
CA THR A 128 15.61 2.18 1.35
C THR A 128 17.07 2.37 1.73
N ASN A 129 17.67 1.41 2.45
CA ASN A 129 19.10 1.37 2.73
C ASN A 129 19.89 0.60 1.65
N LYS A 130 19.22 0.01 0.67
CA LYS A 130 19.85 -0.63 -0.49
C LYS A 130 19.95 0.35 -1.65
N ILE A 131 21.09 0.34 -2.35
CA ILE A 131 21.48 1.35 -3.36
C ILE A 131 20.46 1.45 -4.51
N ASP A 132 19.78 0.35 -4.86
CA ASP A 132 18.77 0.30 -5.92
C ASP A 132 17.34 0.05 -5.43
N GLY A 133 17.12 0.03 -4.11
CA GLY A 133 15.84 -0.35 -3.50
C GLY A 133 15.54 -1.84 -3.64
N ASP A 134 15.61 -2.59 -2.55
CA ASP A 134 15.25 -4.01 -2.57
C ASP A 134 13.75 -4.13 -2.30
N TRP A 135 12.98 -4.48 -3.35
CA TRP A 135 11.55 -4.74 -3.25
C TRP A 135 11.30 -6.19 -2.87
N LYS A 136 10.66 -6.39 -1.73
CA LYS A 136 10.10 -7.69 -1.36
C LYS A 136 8.61 -7.67 -1.59
N THR A 137 8.15 -8.55 -2.47
CA THR A 137 6.75 -8.66 -2.85
C THR A 137 6.13 -9.91 -2.25
N TYR A 138 4.88 -9.77 -1.84
CA TYR A 138 4.13 -10.81 -1.17
C TYR A 138 2.69 -10.87 -1.68
N TYR A 139 2.13 -12.08 -1.69
CA TYR A 139 0.70 -12.30 -1.92
C TYR A 139 0.03 -12.87 -0.66
N ASN A 140 -1.24 -12.54 -0.45
CA ASN A 140 -2.03 -13.07 0.66
C ASN A 140 -2.23 -14.59 0.51
N ASN A 141 -1.62 -15.37 1.39
CA ASN A 141 -1.66 -16.83 1.27
C ASN A 141 -3.07 -17.38 1.54
N GLU A 142 -3.87 -16.78 2.41
CA GLU A 142 -5.23 -17.22 2.70
C GLU A 142 -6.15 -17.15 1.46
N ILE A 143 -5.96 -16.12 0.63
CA ILE A 143 -6.73 -15.93 -0.61
C ILE A 143 -6.18 -16.81 -1.71
N PHE A 144 -4.88 -16.74 -1.96
CA PHE A 144 -4.26 -17.42 -3.11
C PHE A 144 -4.06 -18.93 -2.87
N SER A 145 -4.06 -19.42 -1.63
CA SER A 145 -4.08 -20.88 -1.35
C SER A 145 -5.32 -21.57 -1.92
N LYS A 146 -6.46 -20.86 -1.98
CA LYS A 146 -7.74 -21.35 -2.53
C LYS A 146 -7.79 -21.29 -4.07
N THR A 147 -6.75 -20.77 -4.72
CA THR A 147 -6.64 -20.65 -6.19
C THR A 147 -6.00 -21.88 -6.83
N SER A 148 -5.89 -21.89 -8.17
CA SER A 148 -5.26 -22.99 -8.90
C SER A 148 -3.76 -23.10 -8.59
N GLU A 149 -3.21 -24.32 -8.65
CA GLU A 149 -1.77 -24.54 -8.49
C GLU A 149 -0.94 -23.76 -9.50
N LYS A 150 -1.44 -23.67 -10.75
CA LYS A 150 -0.85 -22.86 -11.81
C LYS A 150 -0.71 -21.40 -11.38
N MET A 151 -1.74 -20.82 -10.77
CA MET A 151 -1.69 -19.42 -10.31
C MET A 151 -0.63 -19.21 -9.23
N ARG A 152 -0.63 -20.07 -8.20
CA ARG A 152 0.38 -19.99 -7.13
C ARG A 152 1.80 -20.13 -7.67
N LYS A 153 1.98 -21.02 -8.66
CA LYS A 153 3.27 -21.17 -9.34
C LYS A 153 3.66 -19.91 -10.11
N THR A 154 2.74 -19.32 -10.88
CA THR A 154 2.99 -18.05 -11.59
C THR A 154 3.43 -16.93 -10.66
N LEU A 155 2.79 -16.77 -9.50
CA LEU A 155 3.17 -15.76 -8.50
C LEU A 155 4.58 -16.01 -7.95
N LYS A 156 4.89 -17.26 -7.58
CA LYS A 156 6.21 -17.64 -7.07
C LYS A 156 7.32 -17.45 -8.12
N ASP A 157 7.07 -17.89 -9.35
CA ASP A 157 8.00 -17.75 -10.48
C ASP A 157 8.24 -16.26 -10.82
N SER A 158 7.27 -15.40 -10.51
CA SER A 158 7.35 -13.94 -10.65
C SER A 158 7.95 -13.23 -9.41
N GLY A 159 8.47 -13.98 -8.44
CA GLY A 159 9.17 -13.46 -7.27
C GLY A 159 8.32 -13.12 -6.04
N TYR A 160 7.00 -13.39 -6.07
CA TYR A 160 6.13 -13.12 -4.93
C TYR A 160 6.17 -14.26 -3.91
N ASN A 161 6.33 -13.90 -2.65
CA ASN A 161 6.30 -14.84 -1.54
C ASN A 161 4.90 -14.89 -0.89
N PRO A 162 4.43 -16.05 -0.41
CA PRO A 162 3.23 -16.09 0.42
C PRO A 162 3.45 -15.31 1.72
N THR A 163 2.41 -14.63 2.20
CA THR A 163 2.38 -14.04 3.54
C THR A 163 1.05 -14.31 4.24
N GLU A 164 1.11 -14.53 5.55
CA GLU A 164 -0.04 -14.57 6.47
C GLU A 164 -0.22 -13.23 7.21
N ASP A 165 0.65 -12.26 6.94
CA ASP A 165 0.53 -10.89 7.48
C ASP A 165 -0.62 -10.16 6.77
N ILE A 166 -1.81 -10.40 7.28
CA ILE A 166 -3.07 -9.82 6.81
C ILE A 166 -3.52 -8.80 7.84
N VAL A 167 -3.37 -7.51 7.51
CA VAL A 167 -3.95 -6.41 8.28
C VAL A 167 -5.30 -6.10 7.64
N TYR A 168 -6.39 -6.28 8.40
CA TYR A 168 -7.77 -6.03 7.98
C TYR A 168 -8.22 -4.63 8.38
#